data_AF-A0A6S8T9M9-F1
#
_entry.id   AF-A0A6S8T9M9-F1
#
_cell.length_a   1.000
_cell.length_b   1.000
_cell.length_c   1.000
_cell.angle_alpha   90.00
_cell.angle_beta   90.00
_cell.angle_gamma   90.00
#
_symmetry.space_group_name_H-M   'P 1'
#
loop_
_entity.id
_entity.type
_entity.pdbx_description
1 polymer ?
#
loop_
_entity_poly.entity_id
_entity_poly.type
_entity_poly.pdbx_seq_one_letter_code
_entity_poly.pdbx_strand_id
1 'polypeptide(L)'
;MGTLLQEIVAIYPTLSPPNLTAHASNRVCNALALLQCVASHPETRGLFLAAHVPLYLYPFLNTVSKNRPFEYLRLTSLGVVGALVKMDDSDVINFLLQTEIIPLCLRIMETGSELSKTVATFIVQKVLLDDVGLTYVCATAERFYAVATVLANMVQALAEQPSIRLLKHIVRCYLRLSDNLRAREALRQCLPDALRDHTFAAHIKDDLTVQRWLSSLLYNISEQAIADMQAQRA
;
A
#
# COMPACT_ATOMS: atom_id res chain seq x y z
N MET A 1 7.45 4.00 26.34
CA MET A 1 8.01 3.56 25.04
C MET A 1 8.90 2.33 25.18
N GLY A 2 9.94 2.35 26.03
CA GLY A 2 10.84 1.19 26.20
C GLY A 2 10.15 -0.14 26.51
N THR A 3 9.12 -0.14 27.36
CA THR A 3 8.31 -1.34 27.67
C THR A 3 7.55 -1.90 26.45
N LEU A 4 7.00 -1.03 25.59
CA LEU A 4 6.30 -1.47 24.37
C LEU A 4 7.27 -2.06 23.34
N LEU A 5 8.48 -1.50 23.22
CA LEU A 5 9.52 -2.05 22.36
C LEU A 5 10.01 -3.41 22.86
N GLN A 6 10.10 -3.60 24.18
CA GLN A 6 10.46 -4.88 24.76
C GLN A 6 9.43 -5.97 24.42
N GLU A 7 8.12 -5.65 24.44
CA GLU A 7 7.07 -6.58 24.00
C GLU A 7 7.23 -6.99 22.52
N ILE A 8 7.70 -6.08 21.66
CA ILE A 8 7.97 -6.36 20.24
C ILE A 8 9.19 -7.26 20.08
N VAL A 9 10.32 -6.88 20.68
CA VAL A 9 11.59 -7.62 20.54
C VAL A 9 11.51 -9.01 21.15
N ALA A 10 10.75 -9.20 22.23
CA ALA A 10 10.53 -10.51 22.85
C ALA A 10 9.91 -11.55 21.89
N ILE A 11 9.23 -11.10 20.84
CA ILE A 11 8.59 -11.99 19.85
C ILE A 11 9.56 -12.42 18.74
N TYR A 12 10.66 -11.69 18.49
CA TYR A 12 11.57 -11.97 17.38
C TYR A 12 12.07 -13.42 17.28
N PRO A 13 12.45 -14.10 18.39
CA PRO A 13 12.90 -15.49 18.33
C PRO A 13 11.83 -16.48 17.84
N THR A 14 10.55 -16.09 17.88
CA THR A 14 9.41 -16.93 17.46
C THR A 14 9.00 -16.72 16.01
N LEU A 15 9.64 -15.76 15.31
CA LEU A 15 9.34 -15.47 13.91
C LEU A 15 10.01 -16.47 12.96
N SER A 16 11.22 -16.93 13.32
CA SER A 16 12.00 -17.90 12.56
C SER A 16 12.80 -18.82 13.51
N PRO A 17 12.45 -20.12 13.61
CA PRO A 17 11.33 -20.81 12.97
C PRO A 17 9.95 -20.26 13.43
N PRO A 18 8.89 -20.42 12.64
CA PRO A 18 7.60 -19.75 12.86
C PRO A 18 6.77 -20.40 13.98
N ASN A 19 7.16 -20.17 15.23
CA ASN A 19 6.58 -20.77 16.45
C ASN A 19 5.69 -19.80 17.25
N LEU A 20 5.24 -18.70 16.63
CA LEU A 20 4.37 -17.70 17.29
C LEU A 20 3.02 -18.30 17.69
N THR A 21 2.72 -18.29 18.99
CA THR A 21 1.44 -18.75 19.53
C THR A 21 0.37 -17.67 19.43
N ALA A 22 -0.92 -18.08 19.47
CA ALA A 22 -2.04 -17.14 19.47
C ALA A 22 -2.00 -16.17 20.68
N HIS A 23 -1.64 -16.67 21.86
CA HIS A 23 -1.54 -15.85 23.06
C HIS A 23 -0.42 -14.79 22.94
N ALA A 24 0.76 -15.19 22.46
CA ALA A 24 1.88 -14.27 22.25
C ALA A 24 1.55 -13.22 21.18
N SER A 25 0.94 -13.63 20.07
CA SER A 25 0.47 -12.73 19.01
C SER A 25 -0.54 -11.70 19.54
N ASN A 26 -1.55 -12.13 20.31
CA ASN A 26 -2.53 -11.21 20.90
C ASN A 26 -1.87 -10.20 21.84
N ARG A 27 -0.93 -10.65 22.68
CA ARG A 27 -0.22 -9.79 23.63
C ARG A 27 0.59 -8.71 22.91
N VAL A 28 1.40 -9.07 21.92
CA VAL A 28 2.18 -8.07 21.17
C VAL A 28 1.28 -7.17 20.32
N CYS A 29 0.18 -7.69 19.76
CA CYS A 29 -0.79 -6.87 19.03
C CYS A 29 -1.44 -5.78 19.91
N ASN A 30 -1.65 -6.03 21.21
CA ASN A 30 -2.09 -4.99 22.13
C ASN A 30 -1.03 -3.88 22.28
N ALA A 31 0.25 -4.23 22.36
CA ALA A 31 1.34 -3.25 22.37
C ALA A 31 1.40 -2.46 21.04
N LEU A 32 1.22 -3.14 19.90
CA LEU A 32 1.15 -2.51 18.58
C LEU A 32 -0.03 -1.54 18.46
N ALA A 33 -1.20 -1.87 19.01
CA ALA A 33 -2.35 -0.97 19.04
C ALA A 33 -2.04 0.32 19.81
N LEU A 34 -1.30 0.23 20.92
CA LEU A 34 -0.83 1.42 21.64
C LEU A 34 0.18 2.23 20.82
N LEU A 35 1.10 1.58 20.09
CA LEU A 35 2.00 2.28 19.17
C LEU A 35 1.23 2.95 18.02
N GLN A 36 0.13 2.35 17.55
CA GLN A 36 -0.73 2.96 16.55
C GLN A 36 -1.34 4.28 17.06
N CYS A 37 -1.72 4.36 18.35
CA CYS A 37 -2.18 5.61 18.97
C CYS A 37 -1.07 6.67 19.01
N VAL A 38 0.17 6.27 19.30
CA VAL A 38 1.33 7.19 19.29
C VAL A 38 1.64 7.68 17.87
N ALA A 39 1.54 6.79 16.88
CA ALA A 39 1.76 7.12 15.47
C ALA A 39 0.69 8.07 14.91
N SER A 40 -0.56 7.98 15.38
CA SER A 40 -1.65 8.83 14.90
C SER A 40 -1.64 10.23 15.51
N HIS A 41 -1.17 10.38 16.76
CA HIS A 41 -1.22 11.64 17.48
C HIS A 41 -0.21 12.68 16.93
N PRO A 42 -0.64 13.91 16.59
CA PRO A 42 0.22 14.93 15.96
C PRO A 42 1.48 15.28 16.75
N GLU A 43 1.38 15.39 18.08
CA GLU A 43 2.51 15.79 18.93
C GLU A 43 3.57 14.69 19.10
N THR A 44 3.19 13.41 18.94
CA THR A 44 4.11 12.28 19.17
C THR A 44 4.59 11.63 17.89
N ARG A 45 3.91 11.84 16.75
CA ARG A 45 4.26 11.23 15.47
C ARG A 45 5.69 11.54 15.03
N GLY A 46 6.08 12.82 15.08
CA GLY A 46 7.44 13.24 14.71
C GLY A 46 8.50 12.58 15.59
N LEU A 47 8.26 12.51 16.90
CA LEU A 47 9.15 11.82 17.85
C LEU A 47 9.20 10.30 17.61
N PHE A 48 8.07 9.70 17.27
CA PHE A 48 7.97 8.27 16.94
C PHE A 48 8.77 7.91 15.68
N LEU A 49 8.72 8.78 14.66
CA LEU A 49 9.49 8.65 13.43
C LEU A 49 11.00 8.88 13.70
N ALA A 50 11.35 9.95 14.40
CA ALA A 50 12.74 10.28 14.75
C ALA A 50 13.41 9.18 15.59
N ALA A 51 12.66 8.51 16.44
CA ALA A 51 13.13 7.37 17.22
C ALA A 51 13.23 6.06 16.41
N HIS A 52 12.94 6.08 15.11
CA HIS A 52 12.98 4.93 14.20
C HIS A 52 12.16 3.72 14.69
N VAL A 53 11.13 3.96 15.52
CA VAL A 53 10.27 2.90 16.06
C VAL A 53 9.60 2.04 14.97
N PRO A 54 9.15 2.59 13.82
CA PRO A 54 8.56 1.77 12.76
C PRO A 54 9.45 0.61 12.29
N LEU A 55 10.78 0.74 12.36
CA LEU A 55 11.72 -0.30 11.91
C LEU A 55 11.62 -1.59 12.72
N TYR A 56 11.19 -1.51 13.98
CA TYR A 56 10.94 -2.69 14.81
C TYR A 56 9.76 -3.54 14.30
N LEU A 57 8.93 -3.01 13.41
CA LEU A 57 7.78 -3.72 12.85
C LEU A 57 8.14 -4.50 11.58
N TYR A 58 9.28 -4.21 10.96
CA TYR A 58 9.64 -4.76 9.66
C TYR A 58 9.89 -6.27 9.71
N PRO A 59 10.50 -6.84 10.77
CA PRO A 59 10.58 -8.29 10.95
C PRO A 59 9.19 -8.96 10.94
N PHE A 60 8.16 -8.31 11.49
CA PHE A 60 6.79 -8.84 11.49
C PHE A 60 6.19 -8.84 10.09
N LEU A 61 6.33 -7.73 9.36
CA LEU A 61 5.91 -7.60 7.96
C LEU A 61 6.68 -8.54 7.03
N ASN A 62 7.86 -9.00 7.46
CA ASN A 62 8.68 -9.94 6.69
C ASN A 62 8.26 -11.42 6.81
N THR A 63 7.38 -11.74 7.75
CA THR A 63 6.90 -13.11 7.94
C THR A 63 6.00 -13.58 6.81
N VAL A 64 6.11 -14.86 6.43
CA VAL A 64 5.32 -15.47 5.34
C VAL A 64 4.35 -16.56 5.82
N SER A 65 4.43 -16.96 7.09
CA SER A 65 3.53 -17.97 7.67
C SER A 65 2.08 -17.49 7.58
N LYS A 66 1.20 -18.34 7.04
CA LYS A 66 -0.24 -18.08 6.86
C LYS A 66 -1.08 -18.44 8.09
N ASN A 67 -0.43 -18.90 9.18
CA ASN A 67 -1.15 -19.21 10.41
C ASN A 67 -1.79 -17.94 10.99
N ARG A 68 -2.98 -18.09 11.59
CA ARG A 68 -3.76 -16.98 12.16
C ARG A 68 -2.96 -16.02 13.06
N PRO A 69 -2.06 -16.48 13.95
CA PRO A 69 -1.24 -15.58 14.78
C PRO A 69 -0.33 -14.66 13.96
N PHE A 70 0.21 -15.14 12.84
CA PHE A 70 1.08 -14.36 11.96
C PHE A 70 0.31 -13.40 11.04
N GLU A 71 -0.84 -13.83 10.51
CA GLU A 71 -1.74 -12.93 9.77
C GLU A 71 -2.19 -11.75 10.64
N TYR A 72 -2.59 -12.03 11.88
CA TYR A 72 -2.99 -10.98 12.81
C TYR A 72 -1.84 -10.05 13.18
N LEU A 73 -0.64 -10.59 13.42
CA LEU A 73 0.56 -9.80 13.69
C LEU A 73 0.89 -8.85 12.54
N ARG A 74 0.87 -9.33 11.29
CA ARG A 74 1.10 -8.50 10.09
C ARG A 74 0.04 -7.41 9.95
N LEU A 75 -1.24 -7.77 10.08
CA LEU A 75 -2.34 -6.81 9.97
C LEU A 75 -2.22 -5.67 10.99
N THR A 76 -1.95 -5.99 12.26
CA THR A 76 -1.80 -4.97 13.30
C THR A 76 -0.55 -4.11 13.07
N SER A 77 0.55 -4.71 12.59
CA SER A 77 1.77 -3.98 12.24
C SER A 77 1.55 -3.00 11.08
N LEU A 78 0.83 -3.43 10.03
CA LEU A 78 0.39 -2.55 8.95
C LEU A 78 -0.53 -1.44 9.45
N GLY A 79 -1.33 -1.69 10.48
CA GLY A 79 -2.17 -0.67 11.12
C GLY A 79 -1.36 0.50 11.69
N VAL A 80 -0.19 0.22 12.29
CA VAL A 80 0.72 1.27 12.78
C VAL A 80 1.28 2.09 11.62
N VAL A 81 1.80 1.43 10.57
CA VAL A 81 2.34 2.12 9.38
C VAL A 81 1.23 2.92 8.67
N GLY A 82 0.04 2.33 8.53
CA GLY A 82 -1.14 2.96 7.98
C GLY A 82 -1.56 4.22 8.73
N ALA A 83 -1.39 4.25 10.05
CA ALA A 83 -1.65 5.44 10.86
C ALA A 83 -0.66 6.57 10.59
N LEU A 84 0.63 6.26 10.35
CA LEU A 84 1.65 7.26 10.01
C LEU A 84 1.33 7.95 8.68
N VAL A 85 1.04 7.17 7.64
CA VAL A 85 0.81 7.70 6.28
C VAL A 85 -0.57 8.35 6.12
N LYS A 86 -1.48 8.18 7.08
CA LYS A 86 -2.84 8.73 7.00
C LYS A 86 -2.86 10.26 6.96
N MET A 87 -1.83 10.90 7.52
CA MET A 87 -1.78 12.34 7.75
C MET A 87 -1.14 13.13 6.61
N ASP A 88 -0.83 12.46 5.49
CA ASP A 88 -0.29 13.09 4.27
C ASP A 88 0.97 13.94 4.53
N ASP A 89 1.83 13.43 5.41
CA ASP A 89 3.08 14.06 5.82
C ASP A 89 4.25 13.54 4.97
N SER A 90 4.85 14.42 4.16
CA SER A 90 5.95 14.05 3.25
C SER A 90 7.21 13.57 3.99
N ASP A 91 7.45 13.98 5.23
CA ASP A 91 8.60 13.49 6.01
C ASP A 91 8.44 12.01 6.37
N VAL A 92 7.20 11.59 6.66
CA VAL A 92 6.86 10.18 6.85
C VAL A 92 7.11 9.40 5.55
N ILE A 93 6.69 9.93 4.40
CA ILE A 93 6.91 9.26 3.10
C ILE A 93 8.41 9.12 2.82
N ASN A 94 9.19 10.19 2.99
CA ASN A 94 10.64 10.17 2.82
C ASN A 94 11.32 9.11 3.68
N PHE A 95 10.96 9.05 4.97
CA PHE A 95 11.46 8.02 5.88
C PHE A 95 11.15 6.61 5.35
N LEU A 96 9.89 6.35 4.98
CA LEU A 96 9.43 5.03 4.54
C LEU A 96 10.10 4.56 3.23
N LEU A 97 10.40 5.50 2.32
CA LEU A 97 11.13 5.21 1.09
C LEU A 97 12.58 4.80 1.35
N GLN A 98 13.24 5.43 2.33
CA GLN A 98 14.61 5.10 2.71
C GLN A 98 14.73 3.75 3.41
N THR A 99 13.64 3.23 3.97
CA THR A 99 13.65 2.03 4.80
C THR A 99 13.08 0.79 4.12
N GLU A 100 12.75 0.85 2.83
CA GLU A 100 12.22 -0.26 2.03
C GLU A 100 10.80 -0.74 2.42
N ILE A 101 9.87 0.18 2.75
CA ILE A 101 8.47 -0.22 3.01
C ILE A 101 7.78 -0.82 1.77
N ILE A 102 8.11 -0.32 0.57
CA ILE A 102 7.40 -0.66 -0.67
C ILE A 102 7.51 -2.17 -0.96
N PRO A 103 8.70 -2.78 -1.01
CA PRO A 103 8.84 -4.23 -1.19
C PRO A 103 8.03 -5.06 -0.18
N LEU A 104 8.01 -4.65 1.09
CA LEU A 104 7.23 -5.34 2.13
C LEU A 104 5.73 -5.28 1.84
N CYS A 105 5.22 -4.09 1.49
CA CYS A 105 3.81 -3.91 1.13
C CYS A 105 3.44 -4.68 -0.13
N LEU A 106 4.28 -4.67 -1.17
CA LEU A 106 4.02 -5.39 -2.43
C LEU A 106 3.89 -6.91 -2.21
N ARG A 107 4.76 -7.51 -1.40
CA ARG A 107 4.63 -8.93 -1.05
C ARG A 107 3.33 -9.23 -0.31
N ILE A 108 2.94 -8.37 0.64
CA ILE A 108 1.68 -8.54 1.39
C ILE A 108 0.46 -8.36 0.47
N MET A 109 0.51 -7.39 -0.45
CA MET A 109 -0.51 -7.17 -1.47
C MET A 109 -0.71 -8.40 -2.36
N GLU A 110 0.36 -9.12 -2.66
CA GLU A 110 0.32 -10.34 -3.46
C GLU A 110 -0.24 -11.55 -2.67
N THR A 111 0.28 -11.82 -1.47
CA THR A 111 0.05 -13.11 -0.78
C THR A 111 -0.76 -13.04 0.52
N GLY A 112 -1.06 -11.86 1.04
CA GLY A 112 -1.72 -11.67 2.34
C GLY A 112 -3.22 -11.94 2.36
N SER A 113 -3.83 -11.92 3.54
CA SER A 113 -5.30 -11.87 3.70
C SER A 113 -5.91 -10.62 3.06
N GLU A 114 -7.20 -10.65 2.70
CA GLU A 114 -7.91 -9.52 2.07
C GLU A 114 -7.75 -8.20 2.87
N LEU A 115 -7.86 -8.27 4.20
CA LEU A 115 -7.66 -7.12 5.06
C LEU A 115 -6.21 -6.59 5.00
N SER A 116 -5.22 -7.49 5.05
CA SER A 116 -3.80 -7.11 4.93
C SER A 116 -3.49 -6.50 3.56
N LYS A 117 -4.03 -7.08 2.48
CA LYS A 117 -3.93 -6.54 1.12
C LYS A 117 -4.52 -5.13 1.05
N THR A 118 -5.69 -4.91 1.65
CA THR A 118 -6.34 -3.60 1.69
C THR A 118 -5.47 -2.55 2.40
N VAL A 119 -4.94 -2.86 3.58
CA VAL A 119 -4.10 -1.90 4.32
C VAL A 119 -2.76 -1.67 3.63
N ALA A 120 -2.11 -2.71 3.10
CA ALA A 120 -0.87 -2.58 2.34
C ALA A 120 -1.06 -1.75 1.06
N THR A 121 -2.14 -1.97 0.32
CA THR A 121 -2.48 -1.16 -0.87
C THR A 121 -2.76 0.29 -0.49
N PHE A 122 -3.44 0.53 0.65
CA PHE A 122 -3.64 1.88 1.17
C PHE A 122 -2.32 2.60 1.48
N ILE A 123 -1.34 1.90 2.07
CA ILE A 123 0.00 2.45 2.34
C ILE A 123 0.69 2.81 1.03
N VAL A 124 0.73 1.89 0.05
CA VAL A 124 1.31 2.15 -1.27
C VAL A 124 0.59 3.30 -1.98
N GLN A 125 -0.73 3.39 -1.86
CA GLN A 125 -1.51 4.51 -2.38
C GLN A 125 -1.04 5.82 -1.77
N LYS A 126 -0.91 5.91 -0.44
CA LYS A 126 -0.44 7.14 0.23
C LYS A 126 0.97 7.54 -0.19
N VAL A 127 1.86 6.56 -0.36
CA VAL A 127 3.20 6.81 -0.94
C VAL A 127 3.09 7.37 -2.35
N LEU A 128 2.27 6.78 -3.23
CA LEU A 128 2.10 7.28 -4.60
C LEU A 128 1.46 8.67 -4.66
N LEU A 129 0.58 9.02 -3.71
CA LEU A 129 -0.07 10.33 -3.67
C LEU A 129 0.92 11.46 -3.44
N ASP A 130 1.98 11.22 -2.67
CA ASP A 130 3.07 12.15 -2.47
C ASP A 130 3.97 12.23 -3.72
N ASP A 131 4.43 13.44 -4.07
CA ASP A 131 5.24 13.65 -5.29
C ASP A 131 6.60 12.97 -5.22
N VAL A 132 7.22 12.89 -4.03
CA VAL A 132 8.49 12.18 -3.84
C VAL A 132 8.28 10.68 -4.00
N GLY A 133 7.21 10.15 -3.44
CA GLY A 133 6.85 8.73 -3.60
C GLY A 133 6.52 8.34 -5.04
N LEU A 134 5.74 9.16 -5.76
CA LEU A 134 5.49 8.93 -7.19
C LEU A 134 6.80 8.95 -8.00
N THR A 135 7.64 9.95 -7.77
CA THR A 135 8.94 10.07 -8.44
C THR A 135 9.84 8.87 -8.14
N TYR A 136 9.87 8.41 -6.90
CA TYR A 136 10.64 7.23 -6.49
C TYR A 136 10.20 5.97 -7.22
N VAL A 137 8.89 5.71 -7.28
CA VAL A 137 8.32 4.51 -7.94
C VAL A 137 8.55 4.57 -9.45
N CYS A 138 8.41 5.73 -10.07
CA CYS A 138 8.57 5.91 -11.51
C CYS A 138 10.03 6.21 -11.94
N ALA A 139 10.99 6.21 -11.01
CA ALA A 139 12.39 6.53 -11.29
C ALA A 139 13.02 5.54 -12.29
N THR A 140 12.77 4.24 -12.06
CA THR A 140 13.28 3.14 -12.90
C THR A 140 12.14 2.27 -13.40
N ALA A 141 12.34 1.62 -14.54
CA ALA A 141 11.37 0.66 -15.08
C ALA A 141 11.13 -0.49 -14.10
N GLU A 142 12.18 -1.00 -13.45
CA GLU A 142 12.10 -2.07 -12.47
C GLU A 142 11.14 -1.74 -11.31
N ARG A 143 11.28 -0.55 -10.70
CA ARG A 143 10.40 -0.12 -9.60
C ARG A 143 8.96 0.05 -10.06
N PHE A 144 8.76 0.65 -11.23
CA PHE A 144 7.43 0.80 -11.81
C PHE A 144 6.77 -0.55 -12.05
N TYR A 145 7.47 -1.48 -12.74
CA TYR A 145 6.92 -2.80 -13.05
C TYR A 145 6.71 -3.66 -11.80
N ALA A 146 7.55 -3.55 -10.77
CA ALA A 146 7.31 -4.21 -9.49
C ALA A 146 5.95 -3.83 -8.89
N VAL A 147 5.57 -2.54 -8.94
CA VAL A 147 4.25 -2.08 -8.48
C VAL A 147 3.14 -2.48 -9.46
N ALA A 148 3.33 -2.22 -10.76
CA ALA A 148 2.31 -2.45 -11.78
C ALA A 148 1.92 -3.93 -11.90
N THR A 149 2.88 -4.85 -11.86
CA THR A 149 2.63 -6.29 -11.94
C THR A 149 1.82 -6.79 -10.75
N VAL A 150 2.15 -6.36 -9.52
CA VAL A 150 1.37 -6.74 -8.32
C VAL A 150 -0.05 -6.19 -8.41
N LEU A 151 -0.22 -4.92 -8.80
CA LEU A 151 -1.56 -4.35 -9.00
C LEU A 151 -2.35 -5.12 -10.08
N ALA A 152 -1.71 -5.53 -11.18
CA ALA A 152 -2.34 -6.30 -12.24
C ALA A 152 -2.82 -7.67 -11.75
N ASN A 153 -1.99 -8.40 -11.01
CA ASN A 153 -2.35 -9.69 -10.40
C ASN A 153 -3.54 -9.53 -9.43
N MET A 154 -3.58 -8.43 -8.66
CA MET A 154 -4.70 -8.15 -7.77
C MET A 154 -6.00 -7.83 -8.52
N VAL A 155 -5.93 -7.10 -9.64
CA VAL A 155 -7.10 -6.85 -10.50
C VAL A 155 -7.65 -8.17 -11.05
N GLN A 156 -6.79 -9.08 -11.52
CA GLN A 156 -7.22 -10.40 -12.00
C GLN A 156 -7.94 -11.17 -10.89
N ALA A 157 -7.37 -11.23 -9.69
CA ALA A 157 -8.01 -11.89 -8.54
C ALA A 157 -9.37 -11.25 -8.16
N LEU A 158 -9.50 -9.92 -8.30
CA LEU A 158 -10.75 -9.21 -8.02
C LEU A 158 -11.86 -9.50 -9.04
N ALA A 159 -11.52 -9.91 -10.26
CA ALA A 159 -12.51 -10.33 -11.25
C ALA A 159 -13.22 -11.62 -10.82
N GLU A 160 -12.52 -12.50 -10.10
CA GLU A 160 -13.07 -13.75 -9.55
C GLU A 160 -13.72 -13.55 -8.17
N GLN A 161 -13.07 -12.76 -7.30
CA GLN A 161 -13.52 -12.49 -5.93
C GLN A 161 -13.57 -10.98 -5.67
N PRO A 162 -14.71 -10.33 -5.97
CA PRO A 162 -14.83 -8.88 -5.89
C PRO A 162 -14.66 -8.32 -4.47
N SER A 163 -13.83 -7.29 -4.33
CA SER A 163 -13.71 -6.47 -3.12
C SER A 163 -13.63 -4.99 -3.52
N ILE A 164 -14.74 -4.27 -3.34
CA ILE A 164 -14.87 -2.85 -3.77
C ILE A 164 -13.86 -1.97 -3.04
N ARG A 165 -13.62 -2.24 -1.75
CA ARG A 165 -12.68 -1.47 -0.94
C ARG A 165 -11.25 -1.60 -1.47
N LEU A 166 -10.84 -2.81 -1.86
CA LEU A 166 -9.53 -3.06 -2.44
C LEU A 166 -9.42 -2.45 -3.84
N LEU A 167 -10.44 -2.65 -4.67
CA LEU A 167 -10.52 -2.07 -6.02
C LEU A 167 -10.36 -0.54 -5.99
N LYS A 168 -11.01 0.14 -5.04
CA LYS A 168 -10.91 1.59 -4.85
C LYS A 168 -9.48 2.07 -4.65
N HIS A 169 -8.69 1.36 -3.84
CA HIS A 169 -7.28 1.68 -3.64
C HIS A 169 -6.45 1.41 -4.90
N ILE A 170 -6.68 0.27 -5.57
CA ILE A 170 -5.97 -0.09 -6.82
C ILE A 170 -6.21 0.93 -7.92
N VAL A 171 -7.47 1.30 -8.18
CA VAL A 171 -7.83 2.31 -9.18
C VAL A 171 -7.16 3.64 -8.85
N ARG A 172 -7.10 4.03 -7.57
CA ARG A 172 -6.45 5.27 -7.15
C ARG A 172 -4.93 5.25 -7.35
N CYS A 173 -4.28 4.10 -7.15
CA CYS A 173 -2.86 3.89 -7.46
C CYS A 173 -2.60 4.05 -8.96
N TYR A 174 -3.36 3.36 -9.82
CA TYR A 174 -3.21 3.48 -11.28
C TYR A 174 -3.45 4.91 -11.77
N LEU A 175 -4.50 5.57 -11.28
CA LEU A 175 -4.78 6.96 -11.62
C LEU A 175 -3.57 7.85 -11.28
N ARG A 176 -2.99 7.68 -10.09
CA ARG A 176 -1.81 8.46 -9.68
C ARG A 176 -0.58 8.14 -10.52
N LEU A 177 -0.34 6.87 -10.85
CA LEU A 177 0.75 6.49 -11.75
C LEU A 177 0.60 7.14 -13.13
N SER A 178 -0.63 7.33 -13.61
CA SER A 178 -0.88 8.00 -14.89
C SER A 178 -0.51 9.49 -14.91
N ASP A 179 -0.24 10.12 -13.76
CA ASP A 179 0.24 11.50 -13.70
C ASP A 179 1.71 11.61 -14.17
N ASN A 180 2.50 10.54 -14.04
CA ASN A 180 3.87 10.48 -14.54
C ASN A 180 3.88 10.07 -16.02
N LEU A 181 4.56 10.85 -16.87
CA LEU A 181 4.56 10.65 -18.33
C LEU A 181 5.10 9.27 -18.76
N ARG A 182 6.19 8.79 -18.13
CA ARG A 182 6.81 7.49 -18.45
C ARG A 182 5.92 6.33 -18.01
N ALA A 183 5.35 6.44 -16.81
CA ALA A 183 4.42 5.43 -16.30
C ALA A 183 3.13 5.40 -17.13
N ARG A 184 2.60 6.56 -17.53
CA ARG A 184 1.43 6.68 -18.42
C ARG A 184 1.65 5.97 -19.76
N GLU A 185 2.83 6.14 -20.37
CA GLU A 185 3.23 5.42 -21.58
C GLU A 185 3.23 3.91 -21.38
N ALA A 186 3.83 3.42 -20.29
CA ALA A 186 3.86 2.00 -19.98
C ALA A 186 2.46 1.44 -19.67
N LEU A 187 1.61 2.18 -18.95
CA LEU A 187 0.23 1.79 -18.62
C LEU A 187 -0.66 1.61 -19.84
N ARG A 188 -0.37 2.29 -20.97
CA ARG A 188 -1.08 2.02 -22.23
C ARG A 188 -0.92 0.57 -22.68
N GLN A 189 0.22 -0.04 -22.39
CA GLN A 189 0.51 -1.42 -22.79
C GLN A 189 0.15 -2.42 -21.69
N CYS A 190 0.31 -2.07 -20.41
CA CYS A 190 0.22 -3.03 -19.31
C CYS A 190 -0.98 -2.86 -18.36
N LEU A 191 -1.87 -1.88 -18.57
CA LEU A 191 -3.09 -1.79 -17.75
C LEU A 191 -3.94 -3.06 -17.97
N PRO A 192 -4.47 -3.71 -16.92
CA PRO A 192 -5.31 -4.90 -17.06
C PRO A 192 -6.62 -4.62 -17.82
N ASP A 193 -7.02 -5.55 -18.69
CA ASP A 193 -8.24 -5.38 -19.51
C ASP A 193 -9.52 -5.32 -18.68
N ALA A 194 -9.56 -5.99 -17.52
CA ALA A 194 -10.67 -5.90 -16.57
C ALA A 194 -10.94 -4.47 -16.04
N LEU A 195 -9.97 -3.55 -16.14
CA LEU A 195 -10.17 -2.13 -15.84
C LEU A 195 -10.56 -1.31 -17.07
N ARG A 196 -10.37 -1.83 -18.28
CA ARG A 196 -10.74 -1.18 -19.55
C ARG A 196 -12.15 -1.55 -20.00
N ASP A 197 -12.59 -2.76 -19.68
CA ASP A 197 -13.89 -3.28 -20.05
C ASP A 197 -14.95 -3.03 -18.96
N HIS A 198 -16.06 -3.75 -19.05
CA HIS A 198 -17.18 -3.63 -18.12
C HIS A 198 -17.15 -4.65 -16.95
N THR A 199 -16.02 -5.33 -16.71
CA THR A 199 -15.88 -6.37 -15.66
C THR A 199 -16.33 -5.86 -14.29
N PHE A 200 -15.92 -4.66 -13.91
CA PHE A 200 -16.28 -4.09 -12.60
C PHE A 200 -17.51 -3.18 -12.62
N ALA A 201 -18.16 -2.95 -13.77
CA ALA A 201 -19.22 -1.94 -13.92
C ALA A 201 -20.39 -2.15 -12.95
N ALA A 202 -20.84 -3.40 -12.78
CA ALA A 202 -21.90 -3.74 -11.83
C ALA A 202 -21.49 -3.52 -10.36
N HIS A 203 -20.22 -3.77 -10.03
CA HIS A 203 -19.68 -3.67 -8.68
C HIS A 203 -19.44 -2.23 -8.23
N ILE A 204 -19.16 -1.31 -9.17
CA ILE A 204 -18.87 0.10 -8.87
C ILE A 204 -20.06 1.02 -9.16
N LYS A 205 -21.23 0.50 -9.53
CA LYS A 205 -22.40 1.29 -9.94
C LYS A 205 -22.78 2.38 -8.94
N ASP A 206 -22.62 2.09 -7.64
CA ASP A 206 -23.00 2.99 -6.53
C ASP A 206 -21.79 3.78 -5.97
N ASP A 207 -20.55 3.49 -6.38
CA ASP A 207 -19.35 4.25 -5.97
C ASP A 207 -18.92 5.22 -7.09
N LEU A 208 -19.58 6.39 -7.10
CA LEU A 208 -19.29 7.48 -8.06
C LEU A 208 -17.83 7.95 -8.01
N THR A 209 -17.15 7.76 -6.88
CA THR A 209 -15.74 8.17 -6.75
C THR A 209 -14.85 7.25 -7.58
N VAL A 210 -15.04 5.94 -7.45
CA VAL A 210 -14.28 4.94 -8.21
C VAL A 210 -14.56 5.05 -9.71
N GLN A 211 -15.82 5.28 -10.09
CA GLN A 211 -16.17 5.52 -11.49
C GLN A 211 -15.41 6.71 -12.07
N ARG A 212 -15.44 7.88 -11.39
CA ARG A 212 -14.73 9.08 -11.84
C ARG A 212 -13.22 8.84 -11.95
N TRP A 213 -12.63 8.15 -10.97
CA TRP A 213 -11.20 7.83 -11.00
C TRP A 213 -10.84 6.90 -12.16
N LEU A 214 -11.66 5.88 -12.41
CA LEU A 214 -11.45 4.95 -13.52
C LEU A 214 -11.59 5.66 -14.87
N SER A 215 -12.63 6.47 -15.07
CA SER A 215 -12.80 7.26 -16.29
C SER A 215 -11.64 8.23 -16.51
N SER A 216 -11.16 8.90 -15.46
CA SER A 216 -10.00 9.80 -15.55
C SER A 216 -8.72 9.05 -15.91
N LEU A 217 -8.50 7.87 -15.34
CA LEU A 217 -7.37 7.01 -15.67
C LEU A 217 -7.41 6.61 -17.15
N LEU A 218 -8.56 6.14 -17.64
CA LEU A 218 -8.73 5.72 -19.03
C LEU A 218 -8.55 6.90 -20.00
N TYR A 219 -9.03 8.10 -19.65
CA TYR A 219 -8.78 9.31 -20.41
C TYR A 219 -7.28 9.66 -20.43
N ASN A 220 -6.59 9.65 -19.28
CA ASN A 220 -5.17 10.00 -19.19
C ASN A 220 -4.26 9.12 -20.06
N ILE A 221 -4.63 7.86 -20.28
CA ILE A 221 -3.87 6.93 -21.14
C ILE A 221 -4.37 6.88 -22.58
N SER A 222 -5.44 7.59 -22.92
CA SER A 222 -5.98 7.66 -24.28
C SER A 222 -5.09 8.52 -25.20
N GLU A 223 -5.17 8.28 -26.51
CA GLU A 223 -4.48 9.10 -27.52
C GLU A 223 -4.97 10.56 -27.53
N GLN A 224 -6.26 10.78 -27.21
CA GLN A 224 -6.88 12.10 -27.17
C GLN A 224 -6.22 13.00 -26.12
N ALA A 225 -5.93 12.49 -24.92
CA ALA A 225 -5.28 13.29 -23.88
C ALA A 225 -3.88 13.77 -24.28
N ILE A 226 -3.18 13.04 -25.15
CA ILE A 226 -1.85 13.43 -25.64
C ILE A 226 -1.98 14.53 -26.69
N ALA A 227 -2.95 14.40 -27.60
CA ALA A 227 -3.26 15.44 -28.58
C ALA A 227 -3.60 16.77 -27.88
N ASP A 228 -4.43 16.71 -26.83
CA ASP A 228 -4.79 17.89 -26.03
C ASP A 228 -3.56 18.53 -25.34
N MET A 229 -2.65 17.70 -24.79
CA MET A 229 -1.40 18.19 -24.17
C MET A 229 -0.39 18.75 -25.18
N GLN A 230 -0.32 18.20 -26.39
CA GLN A 230 0.53 18.71 -27.47
C GLN A 230 -0.02 20.04 -27.99
N ALA A 231 -1.34 20.18 -28.10
CA ALA A 231 -2.02 21.41 -28.51
C ALA A 231 -1.86 22.55 -27.48
N GLN A 232 -1.75 22.25 -26.18
CA GLN A 232 -1.49 23.25 -25.13
C GLN A 232 -0.05 23.74 -25.06
N ARG A 233 0.89 23.03 -25.70
CA ARG A 233 2.33 23.38 -25.74
C ARG A 233 2.74 24.06 -27.05
N ALA A 234 1.83 24.13 -28.02
CA ALA A 234 1.98 24.85 -29.28
C ALA A 234 1.40 26.27 -29.16
#